data_AF-A0A5A7NY36-F1
#
_entry.id   AF-A0A5A7NY36-F1
#
_cell.length_a   1.000
_cell.length_b   1.000
_cell.length_c   1.000
_cell.angle_alpha   90.00
_cell.angle_beta   90.00
_cell.angle_gamma   90.00
#
_symmetry.space_group_name_H-M   'P 1'
#
loop_
_entity.id
_entity.type
_entity.pdbx_description
1 polymer ?
#
loop_
_entity_poly.entity_id
_entity_poly.type
_entity_poly.pdbx_seq_one_letter_code
_entity_poly.pdbx_strand_id
1 'polypeptide(L)'
;MQFFGGTEISPSPPAPTASGNNAHMLYIFNRNGVCLLYREWNRPLKTLSSQQDHKLMFGLLFSLKSLTAKMDPTSAEKGNLGVPQLPGQGCSFHSFRTNTYKLSFMESPSGIKIIRVTHPRTGDLRDSLKYIYNLYVEYVVKNPLYSPGSPIRRVIFLFSFTFVGLVAHSASLYSSLLQL
;
A
#
# COMPACT_ATOMS: atom_id res chain seq x y z
N MET A 1 -28.10 -24.17 -35.46
CA MET A 1 -27.20 -25.34 -35.43
C MET A 1 -25.94 -24.96 -34.67
N GLN A 2 -25.63 -25.62 -33.55
CA GLN A 2 -24.29 -25.63 -32.95
C GLN A 2 -23.32 -26.39 -33.86
N PHE A 3 -22.02 -26.04 -33.86
CA PHE A 3 -20.93 -27.03 -33.83
C PHE A 3 -19.71 -26.46 -33.10
N PHE A 4 -19.22 -27.22 -32.12
CA PHE A 4 -18.16 -26.94 -31.16
C PHE A 4 -16.74 -27.03 -31.76
N GLY A 5 -15.75 -26.44 -31.09
CA GLY A 5 -14.36 -26.91 -31.18
C GLY A 5 -13.31 -25.97 -30.59
N GLY A 6 -12.80 -26.28 -29.39
CA GLY A 6 -11.52 -25.77 -28.90
C GLY A 6 -11.56 -24.95 -27.61
N THR A 7 -11.80 -25.58 -26.46
CA THR A 7 -11.47 -24.99 -25.16
C THR A 7 -9.96 -25.18 -24.93
N GLU A 8 -9.14 -24.21 -25.34
CA GLU A 8 -7.77 -24.07 -24.84
C GLU A 8 -7.87 -23.69 -23.36
N ILE A 9 -7.76 -24.69 -22.48
CA ILE A 9 -7.69 -24.50 -21.04
C ILE A 9 -6.34 -23.83 -20.76
N SER A 10 -6.33 -22.50 -20.78
CA SER A 10 -5.25 -21.73 -20.19
C SER A 10 -5.11 -22.17 -18.74
N PRO A 11 -3.93 -22.62 -18.27
CA PRO A 11 -3.76 -23.00 -16.88
C PRO A 11 -4.01 -21.75 -16.03
N SER A 12 -5.14 -21.75 -15.33
CA SER A 12 -5.44 -20.75 -14.31
C SER A 12 -4.23 -20.67 -13.37
N PRO A 13 -3.71 -19.46 -13.10
CA PRO A 13 -2.55 -19.33 -12.22
C PRO A 13 -2.86 -20.02 -10.89
N PRO A 14 -1.88 -20.72 -10.29
CA PRO A 14 -2.10 -21.45 -9.06
C PRO A 14 -2.72 -20.52 -8.02
N ALA A 15 -3.81 -20.99 -7.40
CA ALA A 15 -4.43 -20.27 -6.29
C ALA A 15 -3.34 -19.93 -5.27
N PRO A 16 -3.15 -18.65 -4.89
CA PRO A 16 -2.10 -18.30 -3.96
C PRO A 16 -2.36 -19.04 -2.66
N THR A 17 -1.50 -20.01 -2.39
CA THR A 17 -1.51 -20.84 -1.19
C THR A 17 -1.52 -19.90 0.00
N ALA A 18 -2.56 -20.01 0.83
CA ALA A 18 -2.72 -19.22 2.03
C ALA A 18 -1.58 -19.56 3.00
N SER A 19 -0.52 -18.79 2.93
CA SER A 19 0.62 -18.89 3.84
C SER A 19 1.07 -17.49 4.25
N GLY A 20 0.67 -17.11 5.46
CA GLY A 20 1.50 -16.35 6.39
C GLY A 20 1.57 -14.83 6.23
N ASN A 21 1.41 -14.27 5.04
CA ASN A 21 1.44 -12.82 4.84
C ASN A 21 0.49 -12.42 3.71
N ASN A 22 -0.70 -11.90 4.06
CA ASN A 22 -1.67 -11.33 3.11
C ASN A 22 -1.18 -10.05 2.41
N ALA A 23 0.11 -9.71 2.51
CA ALA A 23 0.72 -8.54 1.91
C ALA A 23 1.42 -8.92 0.61
N HIS A 24 1.00 -8.31 -0.49
CA HIS A 24 1.63 -8.48 -1.78
C HIS A 24 2.82 -7.53 -1.93
N MET A 25 2.61 -6.25 -1.61
CA MET A 25 3.58 -5.17 -1.84
C MET A 25 3.47 -4.07 -0.78
N LEU A 26 4.57 -3.39 -0.49
CA LEU A 26 4.66 -2.19 0.32
C LEU A 26 5.48 -1.13 -0.43
N TYR A 27 4.95 0.09 -0.48
CA TYR A 27 5.66 1.26 -0.98
C TYR A 27 5.74 2.34 0.09
N ILE A 28 6.87 3.04 0.15
CA ILE A 28 7.03 4.28 0.89
C ILE A 28 7.56 5.33 -0.07
N PHE A 29 6.80 6.39 -0.31
CA PHE A 29 7.21 7.53 -1.12
C PHE A 29 7.43 8.76 -0.25
N ASN A 30 8.37 9.61 -0.66
CA ASN A 30 8.47 10.96 -0.10
C ASN A 30 7.48 11.92 -0.77
N ARG A 31 7.47 13.17 -0.30
CA ARG A 31 6.64 14.25 -0.87
C ARG A 31 6.91 14.49 -2.37
N ASN A 32 8.15 14.27 -2.81
CA ASN A 32 8.60 14.53 -4.19
C ASN A 32 8.31 13.36 -5.15
N GLY A 33 7.68 12.29 -4.68
CA GLY A 33 7.38 11.10 -5.49
C GLY A 33 8.55 10.15 -5.70
N VAL A 34 9.64 10.32 -4.95
CA VAL A 34 10.74 9.35 -4.91
C VAL A 34 10.30 8.16 -4.06
N CYS A 35 10.43 6.95 -4.61
CA CYS A 35 10.24 5.69 -3.88
C CYS A 35 11.42 5.48 -2.92
N LEU A 36 11.18 5.68 -1.63
CA LEU A 36 12.16 5.47 -0.57
C LEU A 36 12.31 3.98 -0.25
N LEU A 37 11.20 3.23 -0.29
CA LEU A 37 11.20 1.80 -0.05
C LEU A 37 10.19 1.12 -0.95
N TYR A 38 10.64 0.05 -1.59
CA TYR A 38 9.79 -0.92 -2.26
C TYR A 38 10.06 -2.31 -1.67
N ARG A 39 9.01 -2.98 -1.23
CA ARG A 39 9.07 -4.39 -0.83
C ARG A 39 7.96 -5.17 -1.49
N GLU A 40 8.33 -6.31 -2.02
CA GLU A 40 7.47 -7.23 -2.74
C GLU A 40 7.62 -8.60 -2.10
N TRP A 41 6.49 -9.22 -1.73
CA TRP A 41 6.45 -10.58 -1.20
C TRP A 41 5.82 -11.54 -2.19
N ASN A 42 4.70 -11.13 -2.81
CA ASN A 42 3.96 -11.98 -3.74
C ASN A 42 3.37 -11.16 -4.88
N ARG A 43 4.07 -11.16 -6.02
CA ARG A 43 3.64 -10.53 -7.27
C ARG A 43 4.03 -11.41 -8.47
N PRO A 44 3.15 -12.31 -8.92
CA PRO A 44 3.46 -13.27 -9.97
C PRO A 44 3.65 -12.61 -11.35
N LEU A 45 3.03 -11.44 -11.57
CA LEU A 45 3.08 -10.73 -12.85
C LEU A 45 3.78 -9.38 -12.71
N LYS A 46 4.86 -9.21 -13.49
CA LYS A 46 5.61 -7.95 -13.62
C LYS A 46 5.63 -7.55 -15.08
N THR A 47 4.96 -6.45 -15.40
CA THR A 47 4.82 -5.97 -16.77
C THR A 47 5.67 -4.72 -17.06
N LEU A 48 6.10 -4.01 -16.01
CA LEU A 48 6.85 -2.76 -16.12
C LEU A 48 8.18 -2.84 -15.37
N SER A 49 9.12 -1.97 -15.76
CA SER A 49 10.32 -1.75 -14.95
C SER A 49 9.96 -1.14 -13.59
N SER A 50 10.80 -1.38 -12.57
CA SER A 50 10.55 -0.88 -11.20
C SER A 50 10.31 0.63 -11.17
N GLN A 51 11.08 1.39 -11.94
CA GLN A 51 10.97 2.86 -12.02
C GLN A 51 9.65 3.30 -12.66
N GLN A 52 9.19 2.61 -13.71
CA GLN A 52 7.91 2.91 -14.35
C GLN A 52 6.74 2.57 -13.42
N ASP A 53 6.79 1.42 -12.75
CA ASP A 53 5.80 1.00 -11.76
C ASP A 53 5.67 2.01 -10.61
N HIS A 54 6.79 2.50 -10.09
CA HIS A 54 6.81 3.51 -9.04
C HIS A 54 6.13 4.82 -9.48
N LYS A 55 6.43 5.29 -10.69
CA LYS A 55 5.80 6.50 -11.25
C LYS A 55 4.30 6.30 -11.48
N LEU A 56 3.91 5.14 -12.00
CA LEU A 56 2.51 4.79 -12.21
C LEU A 56 1.73 4.77 -10.88
N MET A 57 2.28 4.12 -9.85
CA MET A 57 1.66 4.06 -8.53
C MET A 57 1.51 5.44 -7.88
N PHE A 58 2.55 6.28 -8.00
CA PHE A 58 2.50 7.65 -7.48
C PHE A 58 1.46 8.50 -8.23
N GLY A 59 1.40 8.40 -9.56
CA GLY A 59 0.40 9.08 -10.39
C GLY A 59 -1.03 8.64 -10.07
N LEU A 60 -1.25 7.34 -9.88
CA LEU A 60 -2.55 6.80 -9.46
C LEU A 60 -3.02 7.43 -8.14
N LEU A 61 -2.16 7.47 -7.13
CA LEU A 61 -2.51 8.08 -5.84
C LEU A 61 -2.81 9.57 -5.97
N PHE A 62 -2.03 10.30 -6.76
CA PHE A 62 -2.26 11.71 -7.00
C PHE A 62 -3.65 11.96 -7.62
N SER A 63 -4.02 11.15 -8.61
CA SER A 63 -5.34 11.20 -9.24
C SER A 63 -6.47 10.80 -8.29
N LEU A 64 -6.32 9.71 -7.53
CA LEU A 64 -7.34 9.25 -6.58
C LEU A 64 -7.59 10.24 -5.44
N LYS A 65 -6.53 10.86 -4.92
CA LYS A 65 -6.66 11.94 -3.94
C LYS A 65 -7.44 13.12 -4.51
N SER A 66 -7.06 13.57 -5.70
CA SER A 66 -7.71 14.71 -6.36
C SER A 66 -9.19 14.41 -6.64
N LEU A 67 -9.50 13.20 -7.12
CA LEU A 67 -10.86 12.74 -7.34
C LEU A 67 -11.67 12.72 -6.05
N THR A 68 -11.15 12.10 -5.00
CA THR A 68 -11.84 11.96 -3.70
C THR A 68 -12.13 13.33 -3.09
N ALA A 69 -11.16 14.25 -3.13
CA ALA A 69 -11.34 15.62 -2.68
C ALA A 69 -12.41 16.41 -3.46
N LYS A 70 -12.55 16.16 -4.77
CA LYS A 70 -13.58 16.81 -5.60
C LYS A 70 -14.97 16.23 -5.43
N MET A 71 -15.05 14.93 -5.15
CA MET A 71 -16.29 14.21 -4.91
C MET A 71 -16.80 14.36 -3.47
N ASP A 72 -16.03 14.97 -2.57
CA ASP A 72 -16.46 15.25 -1.20
C ASP A 72 -17.74 16.12 -1.20
N PRO A 73 -18.86 15.61 -0.68
CA PRO A 73 -20.12 16.35 -0.62
C PRO A 73 -20.12 17.43 0.49
N THR A 74 -19.15 17.38 1.41
CA THR A 74 -19.15 18.17 2.65
C THR A 74 -18.37 19.49 2.51
N SER A 75 -17.41 19.55 1.58
CA SER A 75 -16.56 20.72 1.40
C SER A 75 -17.16 21.71 0.40
N ALA A 76 -17.61 22.87 0.90
CA ALA A 76 -18.10 23.98 0.08
C ALA A 76 -16.95 24.69 -0.68
N GLU A 77 -15.73 24.69 -0.15
CA GLU A 77 -14.54 25.28 -0.79
C GLU A 77 -13.76 24.22 -1.58
N LYS A 78 -14.20 23.97 -2.80
CA LYS A 78 -13.52 23.04 -3.72
C LYS A 78 -12.29 23.70 -4.34
N GLY A 79 -11.17 23.73 -3.62
CA GLY A 79 -9.87 24.20 -4.12
C GLY A 79 -9.54 23.67 -5.53
N ASN A 80 -8.88 24.48 -6.37
CA ASN A 80 -8.65 24.18 -7.79
C ASN A 80 -8.01 22.81 -8.04
N LEU A 81 -8.43 22.12 -9.12
CA LEU A 81 -7.90 20.81 -9.49
C LEU A 81 -6.39 20.94 -9.79
N GLY A 82 -5.57 20.10 -9.15
CA GLY A 82 -4.11 20.13 -9.31
C GLY A 82 -3.38 20.99 -8.28
N VAL A 83 -4.07 21.72 -7.40
CA VAL A 83 -3.43 22.36 -6.24
C VAL A 83 -3.18 21.31 -5.16
N PRO A 84 -1.93 21.12 -4.70
CA PRO A 84 -1.65 20.19 -3.61
C PRO A 84 -2.38 20.64 -2.34
N GLN A 85 -3.38 19.88 -1.91
CA GLN A 85 -3.97 20.08 -0.59
C GLN A 85 -2.92 19.76 0.48
N LEU A 86 -2.85 20.62 1.49
CA LEU A 86 -2.02 20.36 2.66
C LEU A 86 -2.46 19.03 3.29
N PRO A 87 -1.51 18.18 3.69
CA PRO A 87 -1.82 16.96 4.42
C PRO A 87 -2.74 17.22 5.64
N GLY A 88 -3.83 16.47 5.76
CA GLY A 88 -4.77 16.59 6.88
C GLY A 88 -5.87 17.66 6.71
N GLN A 89 -5.97 18.30 5.55
CA GLN A 89 -7.08 19.20 5.21
C GLN A 89 -8.01 18.54 4.19
N GLY A 90 -9.32 18.58 4.46
CA GLY A 90 -10.37 18.08 3.56
C GLY A 90 -10.50 16.54 3.51
N CYS A 91 -11.16 16.05 2.47
CA CYS A 91 -11.39 14.61 2.27
C CYS A 91 -10.09 13.87 1.92
N SER A 92 -9.85 12.74 2.59
CA SER A 92 -8.67 11.91 2.38
C SER A 92 -9.02 10.56 1.79
N PHE A 93 -8.32 10.17 0.72
CA PHE A 93 -8.38 8.80 0.22
C PHE A 93 -7.74 7.84 1.23
N HIS A 94 -8.35 6.67 1.47
CA HIS A 94 -7.84 5.68 2.42
C HIS A 94 -7.57 4.32 1.80
N SER A 95 -8.46 3.82 0.95
CA SER A 95 -8.27 2.52 0.31
C SER A 95 -9.19 2.35 -0.89
N PHE A 96 -8.81 1.47 -1.80
CA PHE A 96 -9.73 0.88 -2.77
C PHE A 96 -9.53 -0.63 -2.79
N ARG A 97 -10.58 -1.34 -3.22
CA ARG A 97 -10.59 -2.80 -3.29
C ARG A 97 -11.03 -3.22 -4.68
N THR A 98 -10.31 -4.21 -5.22
CA THR A 98 -10.68 -4.94 -6.43
C THR A 98 -11.15 -6.35 -6.05
N ASN A 99 -11.51 -7.15 -7.06
CA ASN A 99 -11.79 -8.58 -6.87
C ASN A 99 -10.56 -9.39 -6.42
N THR A 100 -9.34 -8.91 -6.69
CA THR A 100 -8.10 -9.68 -6.47
C THR A 100 -7.16 -9.07 -5.42
N TYR A 101 -7.28 -7.79 -5.08
CA TYR A 101 -6.45 -7.15 -4.07
C TYR A 101 -7.15 -5.94 -3.42
N LYS A 102 -6.59 -5.47 -2.31
CA LYS A 102 -6.94 -4.21 -1.64
C LYS A 102 -5.70 -3.36 -1.49
N LEU A 103 -5.76 -2.12 -1.96
CA LEU A 103 -4.75 -1.11 -1.73
C LEU A 103 -5.17 -0.25 -0.54
N SER A 104 -4.34 -0.22 0.50
CA SER A 104 -4.51 0.67 1.65
C SER A 104 -3.45 1.76 1.61
N PHE A 105 -3.84 2.98 1.92
CA PHE A 105 -3.03 4.18 1.77
C PHE A 105 -3.11 5.06 3.02
N MET A 106 -1.97 5.66 3.36
CA MET A 106 -1.85 6.69 4.36
C MET A 106 -0.83 7.73 3.91
N GLU A 107 -1.12 8.99 4.20
CA GLU A 107 -0.18 10.10 4.03
C GLU A 107 0.03 10.83 5.35
N SER A 108 1.29 11.06 5.70
CA SER A 108 1.66 11.85 6.88
C SER A 108 1.57 13.35 6.60
N PRO A 109 1.49 14.18 7.66
CA PRO A 109 1.62 15.64 7.54
C PRO A 109 2.88 16.13 6.83
N SER A 110 3.98 15.36 6.95
CA SER A 110 5.25 15.62 6.27
C SER A 110 5.28 15.19 4.79
N GLY A 111 4.19 14.64 4.26
CA GLY A 111 4.06 14.21 2.86
C GLY A 111 4.64 12.83 2.56
N ILE A 112 4.97 12.04 3.60
CA ILE A 112 5.36 10.62 3.45
C ILE A 112 4.11 9.81 3.15
N LYS A 113 4.18 9.02 2.08
CA LYS A 113 3.06 8.22 1.58
C LYS A 113 3.40 6.75 1.75
N ILE A 114 2.57 6.02 2.49
CA ILE A 114 2.74 4.59 2.73
C ILE A 114 1.58 3.86 2.07
N ILE A 115 1.93 2.88 1.23
CA ILE A 115 0.97 2.08 0.47
C ILE A 115 1.20 0.62 0.82
N ARG A 116 0.14 -0.09 1.15
CA ARG A 116 0.18 -1.54 1.33
C ARG A 116 -0.86 -2.20 0.45
N VAL A 117 -0.39 -3.09 -0.41
CA VAL A 117 -1.25 -3.93 -1.26
C VAL A 117 -1.41 -5.28 -0.59
N THR A 118 -2.65 -5.70 -0.40
CA THR A 118 -2.99 -6.92 0.35
C THR A 118 -4.11 -7.70 -0.31
N HIS A 119 -4.43 -8.88 0.22
CA HIS A 119 -5.59 -9.68 -0.21
C HIS A 119 -6.90 -8.88 -0.05
N PRO A 120 -7.91 -9.03 -0.92
CA PRO A 120 -9.13 -8.21 -0.90
C PRO A 120 -9.98 -8.39 0.36
N ARG A 121 -9.86 -9.54 1.04
CA ARG A 121 -10.51 -9.81 2.34
C ARG A 121 -9.82 -9.16 3.53
N THR A 122 -8.70 -8.48 3.33
CA THR A 122 -7.97 -7.83 4.43
C THR A 122 -8.80 -6.69 5.02
N GLY A 123 -8.88 -6.66 6.35
CA GLY A 123 -9.58 -5.63 7.12
C GLY A 123 -8.99 -4.23 6.94
N ASP A 124 -9.43 -3.29 7.78
CA ASP A 124 -8.84 -1.95 7.82
C ASP A 124 -7.39 -2.02 8.31
N LEU A 125 -6.51 -1.27 7.65
CA LEU A 125 -5.08 -1.23 7.94
C LEU A 125 -4.63 0.17 8.39
N ARG A 126 -5.54 1.11 8.65
CA ARG A 126 -5.16 2.48 9.08
C ARG A 126 -4.20 2.48 10.27
N ASP A 127 -4.48 1.70 11.31
CA ASP A 127 -3.61 1.66 12.50
C ASP A 127 -2.30 0.93 12.23
N SER A 128 -2.32 -0.11 11.39
CA SER A 128 -1.10 -0.78 10.92
C SER A 128 -0.21 0.19 10.14
N LEU A 129 -0.78 0.98 9.24
CA LEU A 129 -0.04 1.99 8.46
C LEU A 129 0.53 3.09 9.36
N LYS A 130 -0.24 3.60 10.33
CA LYS A 130 0.25 4.56 11.34
C LYS A 130 1.43 3.99 12.12
N TYR A 131 1.34 2.73 12.55
CA TYR A 131 2.43 2.07 13.24
C TYR A 131 3.70 1.96 12.37
N ILE A 132 3.56 1.61 11.07
CA ILE A 132 4.67 1.61 10.12
C ILE A 132 5.31 2.99 9.98
N TYR A 133 4.51 4.06 9.99
CA TYR A 133 5.03 5.43 10.01
C TYR A 133 5.81 5.75 11.29
N ASN A 134 5.33 5.31 12.46
CA ASN A 134 6.07 5.49 13.71
C ASN A 134 7.44 4.79 13.66
N LEU A 135 7.49 3.57 13.12
CA LEU A 135 8.77 2.89 12.87
C LEU A 135 9.66 3.66 11.88
N TYR A 136 9.07 4.27 10.85
CA TYR A 136 9.82 5.07 9.88
C TYR A 136 10.45 6.29 10.56
N VAL A 137 9.71 6.97 11.43
CA VAL A 137 10.25 8.09 12.21
C VAL A 137 11.39 7.61 13.13
N GLU A 138 11.18 6.52 13.86
CA GLU A 138 12.15 6.03 14.85
C GLU A 138 13.47 5.56 14.21
N TYR A 139 13.40 4.78 13.13
CA TYR A 139 14.58 4.11 12.57
C TYR A 139 15.18 4.79 11.34
N VAL A 140 14.41 5.66 10.66
CA VAL A 140 14.86 6.33 9.43
C VAL A 140 15.07 7.81 9.67
N VAL A 141 14.07 8.52 10.21
CA VAL A 141 14.17 9.98 10.39
C VAL A 141 15.14 10.35 11.51
N LYS A 142 15.10 9.65 12.65
CA LYS A 142 16.02 9.92 13.77
C LYS A 142 17.44 9.39 13.54
N ASN A 143 17.69 8.67 12.45
CA ASN A 143 19.01 8.14 12.15
C ASN A 143 19.89 9.23 11.52
N PRO A 144 20.95 9.71 12.20
CA PRO A 144 21.80 10.79 11.69
C PRO A 144 22.58 10.41 10.42
N LEU A 145 22.71 9.11 10.14
CA LEU A 145 23.40 8.60 8.94
C LEU A 145 22.46 8.48 7.74
N TYR A 146 21.16 8.77 7.91
CA TYR A 146 20.20 8.73 6.81
C TYR A 146 20.12 10.08 6.10
N SER A 147 20.40 10.08 4.80
CA SER A 147 20.19 11.26 3.95
C SER A 147 18.75 11.28 3.44
N PRO A 148 17.96 12.34 3.74
CA PRO A 148 16.58 12.45 3.27
C PRO A 148 16.48 12.33 1.75
N GLY A 149 15.51 11.55 1.27
CA GLY A 149 15.32 11.32 -0.17
C GLY A 149 16.14 10.18 -0.75
N SER A 150 17.11 9.63 -0.01
CA SER A 150 17.82 8.42 -0.42
C SER A 150 16.97 7.15 -0.16
N PRO A 151 17.09 6.10 -1.01
CA PRO A 151 16.43 4.83 -0.76
C PRO A 151 16.86 4.20 0.57
N ILE A 152 15.89 3.66 1.31
CA ILE A 152 16.09 3.02 2.61
C ILE A 152 16.69 1.64 2.38
N ARG A 153 18.01 1.51 2.55
CA ARG A 153 18.74 0.26 2.31
C ARG A 153 18.92 -0.62 3.55
N ARG A 154 18.86 -0.06 4.76
CA ARG A 154 19.28 -0.77 5.98
C ARG A 154 18.23 -1.75 6.51
N VAL A 155 18.73 -2.91 6.96
CA VAL A 155 17.99 -4.12 7.36
C VAL A 155 17.14 -3.94 8.63
N ILE A 156 17.52 -3.05 9.55
CA ILE A 156 16.87 -2.92 10.87
C ILE A 156 15.40 -2.49 10.75
N PHE A 157 15.09 -1.54 9.86
CA PHE A 157 13.71 -1.13 9.58
C PHE A 157 12.87 -2.28 9.01
N LEU A 158 13.50 -3.12 8.18
CA LEU A 158 12.86 -4.28 7.53
C LEU A 158 12.63 -5.43 8.49
N PHE A 159 13.56 -5.66 9.42
CA PHE A 159 13.47 -6.71 10.43
C PHE A 159 12.32 -6.44 11.39
N SER A 160 12.22 -5.21 11.90
CA SER A 160 11.11 -4.79 12.77
C SER A 160 9.76 -4.86 12.05
N PHE A 161 9.71 -4.47 10.77
CA PHE A 161 8.48 -4.58 9.95
C PHE A 161 8.04 -6.04 9.73
N THR A 162 8.98 -6.93 9.45
CA THR A 162 8.70 -8.36 9.20
C THR A 162 8.29 -9.07 10.49
N PHE A 163 8.95 -8.76 11.60
CA PHE A 163 8.61 -9.29 12.92
C PHE A 163 7.19 -8.89 13.35
N VAL A 164 6.78 -7.64 13.09
CA VAL A 164 5.40 -7.18 13.35
C VAL A 164 4.40 -7.85 12.42
N GLY A 165 4.75 -8.12 11.16
CA GLY A 165 3.92 -8.93 10.26
C GLY A 165 3.68 -10.34 10.80
N LEU A 166 4.72 -10.97 11.35
CA LEU A 166 4.65 -12.29 11.99
C LEU A 166 3.80 -12.26 13.28
N VAL A 167 3.99 -11.26 14.13
CA VAL A 167 3.26 -11.08 15.40
C VAL A 167 1.78 -10.75 15.15
N ALA A 168 1.47 -9.91 14.17
CA ALA A 168 0.08 -9.61 13.79
C ALA A 168 -0.62 -10.83 13.17
N HIS A 169 0.09 -11.65 12.40
CA HIS A 169 -0.45 -12.91 11.88
C HIS A 169 -0.75 -13.89 13.02
N SER A 170 0.15 -14.03 13.99
CA SER A 170 -0.07 -14.88 15.16
C SER A 170 -1.22 -14.34 16.04
N ALA A 171 -1.30 -13.04 16.30
CA ALA A 171 -2.43 -12.45 17.04
C ALA A 171 -3.79 -12.65 16.33
N SER A 172 -3.84 -12.55 14.99
CA SER A 172 -5.06 -12.81 14.22
C SER A 172 -5.49 -14.29 14.25
N LEU A 173 -4.53 -15.22 14.29
CA LEU A 173 -4.82 -16.65 14.46
C LEU A 173 -5.34 -16.95 15.87
N TYR A 174 -4.76 -16.34 16.91
CA TYR A 174 -5.22 -16.48 18.29
C TYR A 174 -6.63 -15.92 18.50
N SER A 175 -6.94 -14.76 17.93
CA SER A 175 -8.29 -14.19 18.02
C SER A 175 -9.35 -15.02 17.29
N SER A 176 -8.97 -15.75 16.24
CA SER A 176 -9.88 -16.64 15.50
C SER A 176 -10.14 -17.96 16.22
N LEU A 177 -9.17 -18.41 17.02
CA LEU A 177 -9.28 -19.62 17.86
C LEU A 177 -10.08 -19.38 19.15
N LEU A 178 -10.14 -18.14 19.65
CA LEU A 178 -10.91 -17.76 20.85
C LEU A 178 -12.40 -17.49 20.58
N GLN A 179 -12.85 -17.56 19.32
CA GLN A 179 -14.26 -17.44 18.92
C GLN A 179 -14.89 -18.78 18.48
N LEU A 180 -14.23 -19.91 18.77
CA LEU A 180 -14.77 -21.27 18.67
C LEU A 180 -14.90 -21.85 20.08
#